data_AF-A0A920DDN0-F1
#
_entry.id   AF-A0A920DDN0-F1
#
_cell.length_a   1.000
_cell.length_b   1.000
_cell.length_c   1.000
_cell.angle_alpha   90.00
_cell.angle_beta   90.00
_cell.angle_gamma   90.00
#
_symmetry.space_group_name_H-M   'P 1'
#
loop_
_entity.id
_entity.type
_entity.pdbx_description
1 polymer ?
#
loop_
_entity_poly.entity_id
_entity_poly.type
_entity_poly.pdbx_seq_one_letter_code
_entity_poly.pdbx_strand_id
1 'polypeptide(L)'
;METNFIQISDIHHHFSNYDSLKMRLMLEEYLKELSQGTRFDFVLITGDLSDKGAGFNDEISGFLDLILSSLNLTRKDIFIVPGNHDLKRNVPRKYVIEGIKASLSKDELDEALKTEDTKGILLESFKDFFEFYKEYTEEDYPRESFHFIKTKGKCNIIHLNTCLTAYTSNEEGTLLIGRQKLIGCLSALKRDPSKINIAIGHHTIDCFHPDEITSIVANFDDFGIDMYLSGHVHKPKYHIEANVHTPYINLVSGATHSDDYAVGGFISAKVAFDSHELEVQYHKWHNVDEYWSTTNDMGRLAKSGTLKHKLKKFEKRAKQLDVSVDLTSLRDDIEDKVRIDEDEFKQFIIDFHQHPKKKGEITSYQTKQKEIEEKFDNMRCSSSFEKMFLDYAQYFTAIEEILNSTSYIEADKKEIVSELVIETYLGIHSKYDSGDVIFTTMVDAIQKQYSETLSYSPAKTRRYIRILTCWSIYDCNIFNENKVEA
;
A
#
# COMPACT_ATOMS: atom_id res chain seq x y z
N MET A 1 22.20 13.86 10.49
CA MET A 1 22.41 13.01 9.29
C MET A 1 21.38 13.40 8.24
N GLU A 2 21.74 13.40 6.96
CA GLU A 2 20.84 13.78 5.86
C GLU A 2 20.97 12.85 4.65
N THR A 3 19.95 12.86 3.79
CA THR A 3 19.96 12.21 2.48
C THR A 3 19.39 13.18 1.45
N ASN A 4 20.07 13.35 0.33
CA ASN A 4 19.65 14.20 -0.78
C ASN A 4 19.45 13.36 -2.04
N PHE A 5 18.37 13.58 -2.76
CA PHE A 5 18.07 12.86 -4.00
C PHE A 5 17.39 13.73 -5.03
N ILE A 6 17.42 13.28 -6.28
CA ILE A 6 16.73 13.91 -7.41
C ILE A 6 15.65 12.97 -7.95
N GLN A 7 14.51 13.53 -8.33
CA GLN A 7 13.48 12.85 -9.11
C GLN A 7 13.42 13.46 -10.51
N ILE A 8 13.51 12.62 -11.52
CA ILE A 8 13.33 12.97 -12.94
C ILE A 8 12.21 12.08 -13.50
N SER A 9 11.40 12.64 -14.39
CA SER A 9 10.30 11.91 -15.03
C SER A 9 10.11 12.32 -16.49
N ASP A 10 9.36 11.51 -17.23
CA ASP A 10 8.82 11.83 -18.55
C ASP A 10 9.93 12.32 -19.48
N ILE A 11 10.97 11.48 -19.58
CA ILE A 11 12.17 11.79 -20.34
C ILE A 11 11.84 11.93 -21.82
N HIS A 12 11.03 11.02 -22.37
CA HIS A 12 10.65 10.96 -23.79
C HIS A 12 11.85 11.27 -24.69
N HIS A 13 12.94 10.50 -24.56
CA HIS A 13 14.23 10.93 -25.13
C HIS A 13 14.16 11.19 -26.65
N HIS A 14 13.30 10.48 -27.38
CA HIS A 14 13.13 10.67 -28.82
C HIS A 14 12.38 11.96 -29.21
N PHE A 15 11.72 12.63 -28.27
CA PHE A 15 11.11 13.93 -28.49
C PHE A 15 12.19 14.98 -28.74
N SER A 16 12.11 15.64 -29.89
CA SER A 16 13.20 16.45 -30.45
C SER A 16 12.66 17.75 -31.07
N ASN A 17 12.30 18.71 -30.23
CA ASN A 17 12.16 20.11 -30.62
C ASN A 17 13.37 20.92 -30.10
N TYR A 18 13.50 22.17 -30.57
CA TYR A 18 14.61 23.04 -30.19
C TYR A 18 14.71 23.21 -28.66
N ASP A 19 13.59 23.52 -28.00
CA ASP A 19 13.55 23.78 -26.56
C ASP A 19 13.99 22.56 -25.74
N SER A 20 13.50 21.37 -26.07
CA SER A 20 13.87 20.12 -25.37
C SER A 20 15.33 19.76 -25.58
N LEU A 21 15.87 19.94 -26.79
CA LEU A 21 17.29 19.71 -27.06
C LEU A 21 18.16 20.67 -26.26
N LYS A 22 17.85 21.97 -26.30
CA LYS A 22 18.58 23.00 -25.56
C LYS A 22 18.52 22.77 -24.05
N MET A 23 17.34 22.44 -23.54
CA MET A 23 17.09 22.13 -22.14
C MET A 23 17.95 20.96 -21.64
N ARG A 24 17.97 19.84 -22.38
CA ARG A 24 18.74 18.64 -22.02
C ARG A 24 20.25 18.89 -22.09
N LEU A 25 20.72 19.67 -23.08
CA LEU A 25 22.12 20.06 -23.17
C LEU A 25 22.55 20.90 -21.96
N MET A 26 21.72 21.84 -21.51
CA MET A 26 22.04 22.69 -20.36
C MET A 26 21.78 22.03 -19.01
N LEU A 27 21.02 20.93 -18.98
CA LEU A 27 20.78 20.16 -17.75
C LEU A 27 22.10 19.62 -17.16
N GLU A 28 23.04 19.20 -18.00
CA GLU A 28 24.34 18.69 -17.54
C GLU A 28 25.08 19.72 -16.67
N GLU A 29 25.27 20.93 -17.20
CA GLU A 29 25.96 22.02 -16.50
C GLU A 29 25.22 22.39 -15.21
N TYR A 30 23.89 22.49 -15.29
CA TYR A 30 23.07 22.80 -14.13
C TYR A 30 23.17 21.76 -13.01
N LEU A 31 23.14 20.46 -13.34
CA LEU A 31 23.32 19.39 -12.35
C LEU A 31 24.72 19.41 -11.73
N LYS A 32 25.77 19.74 -12.51
CA LYS A 32 27.13 19.92 -11.99
C LYS A 32 27.23 21.11 -11.04
N GLU A 33 26.56 22.22 -11.32
CA GLU A 33 26.50 23.35 -10.40
C GLU A 33 25.82 22.97 -9.08
N LEU A 34 24.69 22.26 -9.15
CA LEU A 34 24.01 21.75 -7.95
C LEU A 34 24.90 20.82 -7.13
N SER A 35 25.67 19.95 -7.81
CA SER A 35 26.53 18.96 -7.14
C SER A 35 27.77 19.56 -6.46
N GLN A 36 28.15 20.82 -6.78
CA GLN A 36 29.18 21.56 -6.04
C GLN A 36 28.72 22.00 -4.65
N GLY A 37 27.43 22.32 -4.50
CA GLY A 37 26.84 22.79 -3.24
C GLY A 37 26.17 21.69 -2.42
N THR A 38 25.72 20.62 -3.07
CA THR A 38 24.95 19.53 -2.45
C THR A 38 25.47 18.17 -2.92
N ARG A 39 25.77 17.27 -1.97
CA ARG A 39 26.05 15.88 -2.30
C ARG A 39 24.74 15.10 -2.40
N PHE A 40 24.45 14.57 -3.59
CA PHE A 40 23.33 13.68 -3.84
C PHE A 40 23.71 12.22 -3.55
N ASP A 41 22.74 11.43 -3.12
CA ASP A 41 22.91 10.02 -2.74
C ASP A 41 22.33 9.05 -3.77
N PHE A 42 21.29 9.46 -4.50
CA PHE A 42 20.65 8.68 -5.55
C PHE A 42 19.73 9.52 -6.45
N VAL A 43 19.34 8.93 -7.58
CA VAL A 43 18.36 9.46 -8.54
C VAL A 43 17.18 8.50 -8.66
N LEU A 44 15.98 9.05 -8.70
CA LEU A 44 14.72 8.36 -8.92
C LEU A 44 14.21 8.72 -10.31
N ILE A 45 13.91 7.73 -11.15
CA ILE A 45 13.31 7.91 -12.48
C ILE A 45 11.88 7.37 -12.45
N THR A 46 10.89 8.25 -12.60
CA THR A 46 9.46 7.90 -12.49
C THR A 46 8.77 7.67 -13.83
N GLY A 47 9.46 6.98 -14.74
CA GLY A 47 8.90 6.45 -15.99
C GLY A 47 8.96 7.38 -17.20
N ASP A 48 8.48 6.84 -18.32
CA ASP A 48 8.47 7.42 -19.66
C ASP A 48 9.88 7.81 -20.14
N LEU A 49 10.76 6.81 -20.12
CA LEU A 49 12.11 6.89 -20.67
C LEU A 49 12.07 7.03 -22.19
N SER A 50 11.31 6.13 -22.84
CA SER A 50 11.11 6.08 -24.28
C SER A 50 9.90 6.92 -24.69
N ASP A 51 9.89 7.40 -25.94
CA ASP A 51 8.71 8.08 -26.47
C ASP A 51 7.86 7.08 -27.26
N LYS A 52 6.65 6.79 -26.78
CA LYS A 52 5.65 5.95 -27.48
C LYS A 52 6.17 4.58 -27.92
N GLY A 53 7.02 3.94 -27.11
CA GLY A 53 7.59 2.65 -27.46
C GLY A 53 8.54 2.69 -28.66
N ALA A 54 9.17 3.84 -28.94
CA ALA A 54 10.25 3.98 -29.93
C ALA A 54 11.49 3.11 -29.63
N GLY A 55 11.48 2.42 -28.48
CA GLY A 55 12.51 1.49 -28.04
C GLY A 55 13.42 2.11 -26.99
N PHE A 56 14.36 1.31 -26.51
CA PHE A 56 15.40 1.74 -25.59
C PHE A 56 16.73 1.71 -26.33
N ASN A 57 17.26 2.87 -26.67
CA ASN A 57 18.49 3.01 -27.46
C ASN A 57 19.66 3.46 -26.56
N ASP A 58 20.87 3.43 -27.12
CA ASP A 58 22.08 3.87 -26.42
C ASP A 58 22.03 5.36 -26.00
N GLU A 59 21.19 6.17 -26.65
CA GLU A 59 21.02 7.58 -26.31
C GLU A 59 20.30 7.77 -24.97
N ILE A 60 19.29 6.94 -24.66
CA ILE A 60 18.66 6.91 -23.33
C ILE A 60 19.70 6.54 -22.27
N SER A 61 20.47 5.47 -22.49
CA SER A 61 21.54 5.06 -21.57
C SER A 61 22.58 6.16 -21.37
N GLY A 62 23.03 6.80 -22.46
CA GLY A 62 23.97 7.91 -22.42
C GLY A 62 23.42 9.13 -21.68
N PHE A 63 22.13 9.43 -21.83
CA PHE A 63 21.47 10.51 -21.10
C PHE A 63 21.39 10.24 -19.59
N LEU A 64 21.03 9.02 -19.19
CA LEU A 64 21.02 8.63 -17.78
C LEU A 64 22.44 8.64 -17.18
N ASP A 65 23.45 8.18 -17.93
CA ASP A 65 24.85 8.23 -17.51
C ASP A 65 25.36 9.67 -17.36
N LEU A 66 24.92 10.59 -18.23
CA LEU A 66 25.19 12.01 -18.12
C LEU A 66 24.60 12.62 -16.85
N ILE A 67 23.35 12.28 -16.51
CA ILE A 67 22.72 12.71 -15.24
C ILE A 67 23.52 12.21 -14.05
N LEU A 68 23.84 10.91 -14.00
CA LEU A 68 24.55 10.30 -12.88
C LEU A 68 25.95 10.88 -12.71
N SER A 69 26.72 10.98 -13.79
CA SER A 69 28.08 11.52 -13.75
C SER A 69 28.12 12.99 -13.33
N SER A 70 27.13 13.81 -13.74
CA SER A 70 26.99 15.21 -13.31
C SER A 70 26.77 15.37 -11.81
N LEU A 71 26.22 14.33 -11.17
CA LEU A 71 25.94 14.26 -9.73
C LEU A 71 27.00 13.46 -8.95
N ASN A 72 28.06 12.97 -9.61
CA ASN A 72 29.06 12.06 -9.05
C ASN A 72 28.45 10.74 -8.52
N LEU A 73 27.44 10.22 -9.22
CA LEU A 73 26.73 8.98 -8.92
C LEU A 73 27.04 7.91 -9.95
N THR A 74 26.67 6.67 -9.64
CA THR A 74 26.83 5.50 -10.50
C THR A 74 25.48 4.84 -10.78
N ARG A 75 25.44 3.86 -11.70
CA ARG A 75 24.21 3.11 -12.00
C ARG A 75 23.66 2.30 -10.82
N LYS A 76 24.43 2.13 -9.73
CA LYS A 76 23.95 1.54 -8.46
C LYS A 76 23.15 2.51 -7.59
N ASP A 77 23.12 3.77 -7.99
CA ASP A 77 22.48 4.88 -7.28
C ASP A 77 21.24 5.37 -8.04
N ILE A 78 20.73 4.59 -9.01
CA ILE A 78 19.53 4.92 -9.77
C ILE A 78 18.41 3.91 -9.48
N PHE A 79 17.18 4.41 -9.39
CA PHE A 79 15.98 3.62 -9.13
C PHE A 79 14.92 3.98 -10.16
N ILE A 80 14.44 3.01 -10.93
CA ILE A 80 13.65 3.24 -12.15
C ILE A 80 12.36 2.42 -12.09
N VAL A 81 11.24 3.07 -12.40
CA VAL A 81 9.94 2.43 -12.70
C VAL A 81 9.53 2.73 -14.14
N PRO A 82 8.75 1.85 -14.81
CA PRO A 82 8.27 2.11 -16.15
C PRO A 82 7.13 3.13 -16.16
N GLY A 83 7.02 3.90 -17.24
CA GLY A 83 5.84 4.68 -17.58
C GLY A 83 4.94 3.99 -18.61
N ASN A 84 3.86 4.66 -19.02
CA ASN A 84 2.89 4.09 -19.97
C ASN A 84 3.34 4.20 -21.44
N HIS A 85 4.43 4.91 -21.72
CA HIS A 85 5.13 4.94 -23.00
C HIS A 85 6.32 3.96 -23.07
N ASP A 86 6.72 3.37 -21.95
CA ASP A 86 7.78 2.35 -21.85
C ASP A 86 7.28 0.91 -22.17
N LEU A 87 6.01 0.76 -22.52
CA LEU A 87 5.39 -0.51 -22.87
C LEU A 87 4.87 -0.54 -24.31
N LYS A 88 4.84 -1.73 -24.91
CA LYS A 88 4.24 -1.97 -26.22
C LYS A 88 2.74 -2.18 -26.10
N ARG A 89 1.97 -1.28 -26.72
CA ARG A 89 0.51 -1.41 -26.85
C ARG A 89 0.20 -2.34 -28.00
N ASN A 90 -0.40 -3.50 -27.70
CA ASN A 90 -0.76 -4.51 -28.70
C ASN A 90 -2.21 -4.97 -28.52
N VAL A 91 -2.74 -5.67 -29.53
CA VAL A 91 -4.13 -6.12 -29.56
C VAL A 91 -4.45 -7.11 -28.42
N PRO A 92 -3.61 -8.11 -28.08
CA PRO A 92 -3.85 -8.96 -26.91
C PRO A 92 -3.98 -8.18 -25.60
N ARG A 93 -3.06 -7.24 -25.33
CA ARG A 93 -3.10 -6.38 -24.14
C ARG A 93 -4.40 -5.59 -24.05
N LYS A 94 -4.87 -5.04 -25.19
CA LYS A 94 -6.14 -4.31 -25.27
C LYS A 94 -7.28 -5.15 -24.71
N TYR A 95 -7.49 -6.33 -25.27
CA TYR A 95 -8.64 -7.18 -24.91
C TYR A 95 -8.55 -7.69 -23.47
N VAL A 96 -7.34 -8.00 -22.99
CA VAL A 96 -7.11 -8.35 -21.58
C VAL A 96 -7.51 -7.20 -20.67
N ILE A 97 -7.06 -5.97 -20.95
CA ILE A 97 -7.37 -4.80 -20.11
C ILE A 97 -8.85 -4.44 -20.18
N GLU A 98 -9.46 -4.47 -21.37
CA GLU A 98 -10.89 -4.25 -21.53
C GLU A 98 -11.72 -5.28 -20.75
N GLY A 99 -11.31 -6.56 -20.77
CA GLY A 99 -11.93 -7.62 -19.97
C GLY A 99 -11.82 -7.38 -18.47
N ILE A 100 -10.62 -7.03 -17.98
CA ILE A 100 -10.39 -6.73 -16.56
C ILE A 100 -11.22 -5.51 -16.12
N LYS A 101 -11.20 -4.43 -16.90
CA LYS A 101 -11.92 -3.18 -16.56
C LYS A 101 -13.45 -3.30 -16.71
N ALA A 102 -13.95 -4.30 -17.45
CA ALA A 102 -15.39 -4.56 -17.58
C ALA A 102 -15.99 -5.28 -16.35
N SER A 103 -15.16 -5.86 -15.48
CA SER A 103 -15.63 -6.53 -14.27
C SER A 103 -16.15 -5.51 -13.25
N LEU A 104 -17.16 -5.92 -12.48
CA LEU A 104 -17.64 -5.18 -11.32
C LEU A 104 -16.85 -5.50 -10.04
N SER A 105 -15.93 -6.49 -10.10
CA SER A 105 -15.10 -6.88 -8.97
C SER A 105 -13.97 -5.88 -8.75
N LYS A 106 -13.78 -5.47 -7.50
CA LYS A 106 -12.65 -4.62 -7.08
C LYS A 106 -11.31 -5.36 -7.08
N ASP A 107 -11.36 -6.70 -7.09
CA ASP A 107 -10.18 -7.58 -7.06
C ASP A 107 -9.88 -8.20 -8.45
N GLU A 108 -10.57 -7.75 -9.52
CA GLU A 108 -10.50 -8.40 -10.84
C GLU A 108 -9.07 -8.50 -11.38
N LEU A 109 -8.28 -7.42 -11.26
CA LEU A 109 -6.90 -7.44 -11.73
C LEU A 109 -6.09 -8.52 -11.00
N ASP A 110 -6.23 -8.64 -9.68
CA ASP A 110 -5.48 -9.63 -8.89
C ASP A 110 -5.89 -11.07 -9.26
N GLU A 111 -7.17 -11.33 -9.50
CA GLU A 111 -7.64 -12.64 -9.99
C GLU A 111 -7.15 -12.93 -11.41
N ALA A 112 -7.23 -11.95 -12.31
CA ALA A 112 -6.75 -12.06 -13.68
C ALA A 112 -5.24 -12.37 -13.74
N LEU A 113 -4.44 -11.78 -12.86
CA LEU A 113 -3.00 -12.03 -12.74
C LEU A 113 -2.65 -13.44 -12.26
N LYS A 114 -3.60 -14.23 -11.75
CA LYS A 114 -3.40 -15.67 -11.47
C LYS A 114 -3.43 -16.54 -12.72
N THR A 115 -3.99 -16.02 -13.82
CA THR A 115 -4.01 -16.71 -15.10
C THR A 115 -2.71 -16.42 -15.83
N GLU A 116 -1.88 -17.45 -16.06
CA GLU A 116 -0.56 -17.30 -16.68
C GLU A 116 -0.62 -16.63 -18.07
N ASP A 117 -1.65 -16.89 -18.87
CA ASP A 117 -1.83 -16.24 -20.18
C ASP A 117 -2.06 -14.73 -20.04
N THR A 118 -2.99 -14.32 -19.16
CA THR A 118 -3.27 -12.91 -18.86
C THR A 118 -2.04 -12.20 -18.33
N LYS A 119 -1.38 -12.80 -17.32
CA LYS A 119 -0.13 -12.29 -16.76
C LYS A 119 0.95 -12.16 -17.84
N GLY A 120 1.13 -13.21 -18.65
CA GLY A 120 2.09 -13.26 -19.74
C GLY A 120 1.88 -12.15 -20.75
N ILE A 121 0.64 -11.91 -21.18
CA ILE A 121 0.30 -10.81 -22.11
C ILE A 121 0.66 -9.43 -21.52
N LEU A 122 0.31 -9.21 -20.25
CA LEU A 122 0.59 -7.93 -19.58
C LEU A 122 2.09 -7.70 -19.42
N LEU A 123 2.85 -8.72 -18.97
CA LEU A 123 4.29 -8.63 -18.75
C LEU A 123 5.10 -8.56 -20.06
N GLU A 124 4.70 -9.29 -21.11
CA GLU A 124 5.34 -9.24 -22.42
C GLU A 124 5.32 -7.84 -23.02
N SER A 125 4.29 -7.05 -22.67
CA SER A 125 4.20 -5.64 -23.09
C SER A 125 5.34 -4.77 -22.55
N PHE A 126 5.98 -5.18 -21.44
CA PHE A 126 7.12 -4.49 -20.83
C PHE A 126 8.47 -5.13 -21.17
N LYS A 127 8.51 -6.11 -22.07
CA LYS A 127 9.73 -6.88 -22.36
C LYS A 127 10.94 -6.00 -22.66
N ASP A 128 10.78 -5.04 -23.58
CA ASP A 128 11.85 -4.11 -23.96
C ASP A 128 12.35 -3.28 -22.77
N PHE A 129 11.44 -2.85 -21.87
CA PHE A 129 11.82 -2.15 -20.64
C PHE A 129 12.58 -3.06 -19.68
N PHE A 130 12.19 -4.32 -19.54
CA PHE A 130 12.90 -5.28 -18.68
C PHE A 130 14.29 -5.61 -19.22
N GLU A 131 14.43 -5.76 -20.53
CA GLU A 131 15.72 -5.94 -21.20
C GLU A 131 16.63 -4.73 -20.96
N PHE A 132 16.11 -3.52 -21.22
CA PHE A 132 16.83 -2.28 -20.92
C PHE A 132 17.22 -2.17 -19.45
N TYR A 133 16.29 -2.43 -18.52
CA TYR A 133 16.55 -2.35 -17.09
C TYR A 133 17.70 -3.26 -16.68
N LYS A 134 17.71 -4.49 -17.20
CA LYS A 134 18.77 -5.48 -16.94
C LYS A 134 20.11 -5.03 -17.51
N GLU A 135 20.13 -4.60 -18.76
CA GLU A 135 21.36 -4.15 -19.43
C GLU A 135 21.94 -2.89 -18.77
N TYR A 136 21.07 -1.96 -18.36
CA TYR A 136 21.49 -0.70 -17.78
C TYR A 136 21.93 -0.85 -16.33
N THR A 137 21.12 -1.51 -15.49
CA THR A 137 21.36 -1.64 -14.04
C THR A 137 22.19 -2.86 -13.63
N GLU A 138 22.43 -3.78 -14.56
CA GLU A 138 23.05 -5.10 -14.32
C GLU A 138 22.23 -6.01 -13.37
N GLU A 139 20.94 -5.70 -13.15
CA GLU A 139 20.03 -6.45 -12.28
C GLU A 139 18.75 -6.85 -13.02
N ASP A 140 18.25 -8.07 -12.79
CA ASP A 140 16.95 -8.48 -13.32
C ASP A 140 15.81 -7.67 -12.69
N TYR A 141 14.90 -7.15 -13.50
CA TYR A 141 13.69 -6.49 -13.00
C TYR A 141 12.78 -7.54 -12.31
N PRO A 142 12.30 -7.32 -11.07
CA PRO A 142 11.41 -8.23 -10.33
C PRO A 142 9.98 -8.34 -10.89
N ARG A 143 9.84 -8.63 -12.19
CA ARG A 143 8.59 -8.50 -12.96
C ARG A 143 7.42 -9.31 -12.41
N GLU A 144 7.67 -10.50 -11.87
CA GLU A 144 6.62 -11.38 -11.32
C GLU A 144 6.00 -10.81 -10.03
N SER A 145 6.71 -9.91 -9.33
CA SER A 145 6.19 -9.26 -8.12
C SER A 145 5.36 -8.01 -8.43
N PHE A 146 5.48 -7.45 -9.65
CA PHE A 146 4.87 -6.20 -10.15
C PHE A 146 5.26 -4.92 -9.38
N HIS A 147 5.39 -5.02 -8.07
CA HIS A 147 5.94 -4.02 -7.17
C HIS A 147 7.07 -4.65 -6.37
N PHE A 148 8.05 -3.85 -5.98
CA PHE A 148 9.17 -4.35 -5.17
C PHE A 148 9.82 -3.22 -4.38
N ILE A 149 10.66 -3.59 -3.42
CA ILE A 149 11.33 -2.65 -2.52
C ILE A 149 12.84 -2.80 -2.68
N LYS A 150 13.54 -1.68 -2.87
CA LYS A 150 14.99 -1.60 -2.70
C LYS A 150 15.31 -0.68 -1.52
N THR A 151 16.48 -0.84 -0.92
CA THR A 151 16.93 0.01 0.20
C THR A 151 18.25 0.69 -0.15
N LYS A 152 18.31 2.00 0.08
CA LYS A 152 19.53 2.80 -0.02
C LYS A 152 19.73 3.60 1.26
N GLY A 153 20.72 3.20 2.07
CA GLY A 153 20.98 3.83 3.36
C GLY A 153 19.73 3.78 4.27
N LYS A 154 19.21 4.97 4.61
CA LYS A 154 18.01 5.13 5.44
C LYS A 154 16.70 5.27 4.64
N CYS A 155 16.72 4.98 3.35
CA CYS A 155 15.55 5.08 2.48
C CYS A 155 15.14 3.69 1.99
N ASN A 156 13.89 3.31 2.22
CA ASN A 156 13.23 2.24 1.48
C ASN A 156 12.56 2.88 0.26
N ILE A 157 12.82 2.34 -0.92
CA ILE A 157 12.32 2.83 -2.20
C ILE A 157 11.37 1.77 -2.76
N ILE A 158 10.08 2.05 -2.71
CA ILE A 158 9.00 1.15 -3.12
C ILE A 158 8.68 1.45 -4.58
N HIS A 159 9.06 0.53 -5.47
CA HIS A 159 8.86 0.63 -6.90
C HIS A 159 7.47 0.09 -7.23
N LEU A 160 6.58 0.98 -7.64
CA LEU A 160 5.22 0.62 -8.04
C LEU A 160 5.11 0.63 -9.56
N ASN A 161 4.87 -0.52 -10.18
CA ASN A 161 4.42 -0.54 -11.57
C ASN A 161 2.97 -0.03 -11.65
N THR A 162 2.82 1.27 -11.87
CA THR A 162 1.51 1.93 -12.02
C THR A 162 0.90 1.74 -13.41
N CYS A 163 1.58 1.01 -14.31
CA CYS A 163 1.26 0.94 -15.73
C CYS A 163 0.63 -0.40 -16.12
N LEU A 164 0.35 -1.29 -15.17
CA LEU A 164 -0.15 -2.65 -15.41
C LEU A 164 -1.38 -2.68 -16.33
N THR A 165 -2.32 -1.77 -16.10
CA THR A 165 -3.56 -1.65 -16.89
C THR A 165 -3.60 -0.40 -17.78
N ALA A 166 -2.43 0.23 -18.00
CA ALA A 166 -2.28 1.34 -18.92
C ALA A 166 -2.30 0.86 -20.38
N TYR A 167 -3.10 1.50 -21.22
CA TYR A 167 -3.25 1.15 -22.63
C TYR A 167 -3.69 2.30 -23.55
N THR A 168 -4.65 3.14 -23.16
CA THR A 168 -5.16 4.22 -24.03
C THR A 168 -4.70 5.61 -23.57
N SER A 169 -4.91 6.62 -24.42
CA SER A 169 -4.99 8.00 -23.93
C SER A 169 -6.24 8.18 -23.06
N ASN A 170 -6.22 9.13 -22.13
CA ASN A 170 -7.35 9.52 -21.27
C ASN A 170 -7.87 8.39 -20.37
N GLU A 171 -6.97 7.68 -19.71
CA GLU A 171 -7.32 6.57 -18.80
C GLU A 171 -7.25 6.95 -17.32
N GLU A 172 -7.11 8.24 -17.02
CA GLU A 172 -7.19 8.79 -15.68
C GLU A 172 -8.52 8.42 -15.02
N GLY A 173 -8.46 8.01 -13.76
CA GLY A 173 -9.61 7.50 -13.01
C GLY A 173 -9.99 6.05 -13.34
N THR A 174 -9.21 5.33 -14.17
CA THR A 174 -9.53 3.94 -14.56
C THR A 174 -8.40 2.95 -14.31
N LEU A 175 -7.22 3.43 -13.92
CA LEU A 175 -6.09 2.53 -13.70
C LEU A 175 -6.30 1.67 -12.46
N LEU A 176 -5.80 0.45 -12.56
CA LEU A 176 -5.81 -0.55 -11.50
C LEU A 176 -4.37 -0.89 -11.13
N ILE A 177 -4.09 -0.96 -9.83
CA ILE A 177 -2.75 -1.20 -9.28
C ILE A 177 -2.51 -2.68 -8.94
N GLY A 178 -3.58 -3.44 -8.68
CA GLY A 178 -3.48 -4.81 -8.17
C GLY A 178 -3.30 -4.77 -6.66
N ARG A 179 -4.40 -4.70 -5.91
CA ARG A 179 -4.40 -4.41 -4.47
C ARG A 179 -3.71 -5.50 -3.67
N GLN A 180 -3.92 -6.76 -4.02
CA GLN A 180 -3.26 -7.89 -3.36
C GLN A 180 -1.75 -7.87 -3.64
N LYS A 181 -1.33 -7.49 -4.85
CA LYS A 181 0.09 -7.29 -5.16
C LYS A 181 0.68 -6.09 -4.41
N LEU A 182 -0.05 -4.99 -4.31
CA LEU A 182 0.37 -3.81 -3.57
C LEU A 182 0.57 -4.11 -2.08
N ILE A 183 -0.45 -4.65 -1.40
CA ILE A 183 -0.36 -4.99 0.03
C ILE A 183 0.71 -6.04 0.28
N GLY A 184 0.84 -7.05 -0.61
CA GLY A 184 1.89 -8.06 -0.53
C GLY A 184 3.28 -7.44 -0.54
N CYS A 185 3.54 -6.49 -1.45
CA CYS A 185 4.79 -5.74 -1.49
C CYS A 185 5.01 -4.90 -0.22
N LEU A 186 4.03 -4.10 0.17
CA LEU A 186 4.15 -3.20 1.33
C LEU A 186 4.30 -3.95 2.66
N SER A 187 3.70 -5.14 2.78
CA SER A 187 3.85 -6.01 3.96
C SER A 187 5.29 -6.48 4.21
N ALA A 188 6.15 -6.46 3.19
CA ALA A 188 7.56 -6.76 3.33
C ALA A 188 8.36 -5.61 3.95
N LEU A 189 7.78 -4.42 4.09
CA LEU A 189 8.42 -3.31 4.81
C LEU A 189 8.55 -3.66 6.28
N LYS A 190 9.79 -3.80 6.74
CA LYS A 190 10.07 -3.86 8.17
C LYS A 190 9.76 -2.50 8.78
N ARG A 191 9.03 -2.49 9.89
CA ARG A 191 8.83 -1.30 10.71
C ARG A 191 10.17 -0.86 11.27
N ASP A 192 10.81 0.09 10.59
CA ASP A 192 12.07 0.70 11.01
C ASP A 192 11.86 2.21 11.12
N PRO A 193 11.71 2.75 12.34
CA PRO A 193 11.46 4.16 12.56
C PRO A 193 12.68 5.04 12.30
N SER A 194 13.83 4.46 11.92
CA SER A 194 15.01 5.21 11.48
C SER A 194 15.06 5.41 9.96
N LYS A 195 14.11 4.80 9.23
CA LYS A 195 14.03 4.86 7.78
C LYS A 195 12.80 5.59 7.28
N ILE A 196 12.96 6.25 6.14
CA ILE A 196 11.85 6.79 5.37
C ILE A 196 11.43 5.81 4.28
N ASN A 197 10.14 5.80 3.97
CA ASN A 197 9.54 4.99 2.93
C ASN A 197 9.11 5.90 1.77
N ILE A 198 9.79 5.77 0.63
CA ILE A 198 9.56 6.55 -0.58
C ILE A 198 8.91 5.63 -1.61
N ALA A 199 7.63 5.83 -1.90
CA ALA A 199 6.98 5.16 -3.01
C ALA A 199 7.23 5.93 -4.31
N ILE A 200 7.56 5.22 -5.38
CA ILE A 200 7.77 5.78 -6.72
C ILE A 200 6.85 5.05 -7.71
N GLY A 201 6.19 5.80 -8.57
CA GLY A 201 5.33 5.30 -9.63
C GLY A 201 5.29 6.32 -10.76
N HIS A 202 4.75 5.96 -11.92
CA HIS A 202 4.67 6.90 -13.03
C HIS A 202 3.41 7.77 -12.93
N HIS A 203 2.24 7.14 -12.78
CA HIS A 203 0.96 7.84 -12.71
C HIS A 203 0.75 8.53 -11.37
N THR A 204 0.03 9.65 -11.35
CA THR A 204 -0.42 10.26 -10.09
C THR A 204 -1.55 9.43 -9.45
N ILE A 205 -1.81 9.62 -8.15
CA ILE A 205 -2.89 8.89 -7.45
C ILE A 205 -4.25 9.10 -8.13
N ASP A 206 -4.53 10.30 -8.63
CA ASP A 206 -5.80 10.64 -9.30
C ASP A 206 -6.03 9.85 -10.60
N CYS A 207 -5.01 9.18 -11.14
CA CYS A 207 -5.14 8.36 -12.35
C CYS A 207 -5.81 7.00 -12.08
N PHE A 208 -5.91 6.57 -10.82
CA PHE A 208 -6.47 5.28 -10.44
C PHE A 208 -7.98 5.32 -10.26
N HIS A 209 -8.63 4.17 -10.42
CA HIS A 209 -10.05 4.03 -10.08
C HIS A 209 -10.32 4.45 -8.62
N PRO A 210 -11.46 5.09 -8.28
CA PRO A 210 -11.71 5.58 -6.92
C PRO A 210 -11.55 4.53 -5.82
N ASP A 211 -11.95 3.28 -6.10
CA ASP A 211 -11.74 2.18 -5.16
C ASP A 211 -10.26 1.82 -4.98
N GLU A 212 -9.45 1.95 -6.04
CA GLU A 212 -8.00 1.75 -5.99
C GLU A 212 -7.33 2.87 -5.21
N ILE A 213 -7.74 4.13 -5.43
CA ILE A 213 -7.27 5.28 -4.64
C ILE A 213 -7.51 5.04 -3.16
N THR A 214 -8.72 4.61 -2.79
CA THR A 214 -9.08 4.31 -1.39
C THR A 214 -8.14 3.26 -0.80
N SER A 215 -7.86 2.18 -1.54
CA SER A 215 -6.93 1.14 -1.11
C SER A 215 -5.48 1.61 -1.06
N ILE A 216 -5.01 2.39 -2.03
CA ILE A 216 -3.64 2.93 -2.06
C ILE A 216 -3.40 3.85 -0.85
N VAL A 217 -4.30 4.80 -0.60
CA VAL A 217 -4.18 5.75 0.52
C VAL A 217 -4.18 5.01 1.87
N ALA A 218 -5.10 4.06 2.06
CA ALA A 218 -5.15 3.25 3.27
C ALA A 218 -3.85 2.45 3.50
N ASN A 219 -3.36 1.77 2.46
CA ASN A 219 -2.10 1.01 2.56
C ASN A 219 -0.89 1.93 2.77
N PHE A 220 -0.88 3.12 2.15
CA PHE A 220 0.20 4.08 2.37
C PHE A 220 0.25 4.55 3.82
N ASP A 221 -0.91 4.76 4.44
CA ASP A 221 -1.00 5.10 5.86
C ASP A 221 -0.55 3.91 6.75
N ASP A 222 -1.12 2.72 6.54
CA ASP A 222 -0.86 1.51 7.34
C ASP A 222 0.61 1.09 7.35
N PHE A 223 1.28 1.21 6.19
CA PHE A 223 2.69 0.85 6.03
C PHE A 223 3.64 2.05 6.14
N GLY A 224 3.11 3.23 6.50
CA GLY A 224 3.87 4.43 6.83
C GLY A 224 4.73 4.91 5.67
N ILE A 225 4.14 5.06 4.49
CA ILE A 225 4.73 5.75 3.34
C ILE A 225 4.85 7.23 3.68
N ASP A 226 6.05 7.78 3.51
CA ASP A 226 6.38 9.16 3.86
C ASP A 226 6.26 10.10 2.64
N MET A 227 6.53 9.55 1.45
CA MET A 227 6.52 10.28 0.19
C MET A 227 6.03 9.38 -0.94
N TYR A 228 5.25 9.95 -1.86
CA TYR A 228 4.95 9.33 -3.16
C TYR A 228 5.41 10.24 -4.29
N LEU A 229 6.24 9.72 -5.18
CA LEU A 229 6.84 10.47 -6.29
C LEU A 229 6.33 9.93 -7.62
N SER A 230 5.81 10.82 -8.46
CA SER A 230 5.21 10.50 -9.75
C SER A 230 5.48 11.55 -10.84
N GLY A 231 5.09 11.25 -12.07
CA GLY A 231 5.16 12.14 -13.22
C GLY A 231 3.86 12.12 -14.01
N HIS A 232 3.92 11.73 -15.29
CA HIS A 232 2.80 11.49 -16.22
C HIS A 232 2.02 12.74 -16.66
N VAL A 233 1.70 13.65 -15.73
CA VAL A 233 0.89 14.84 -16.05
C VAL A 233 1.72 15.97 -16.68
N HIS A 234 3.05 15.82 -16.73
CA HIS A 234 4.06 16.77 -17.25
C HIS A 234 4.06 18.17 -16.62
N LYS A 235 3.20 18.39 -15.63
CA LYS A 235 3.02 19.65 -14.92
C LYS A 235 3.35 19.41 -13.46
N PRO A 236 4.39 20.09 -12.95
CA PRO A 236 4.80 19.84 -11.58
C PRO A 236 3.66 20.24 -10.63
N LYS A 237 3.45 19.46 -9.58
CA LYS A 237 2.51 19.76 -8.50
C LYS A 237 2.92 19.02 -7.23
N TYR A 238 2.37 19.43 -6.09
CA TYR A 238 2.42 18.65 -4.86
C TYR A 238 1.04 18.55 -4.23
N HIS A 239 0.83 17.49 -3.46
CA HIS A 239 -0.36 17.30 -2.64
C HIS A 239 0.06 16.68 -1.31
N ILE A 240 -0.44 17.23 -0.20
CA ILE A 240 -0.23 16.64 1.13
C ILE A 240 -1.51 15.90 1.50
N GLU A 241 -1.42 14.59 1.62
CA GLU A 241 -2.51 13.79 2.17
C GLU A 241 -2.46 13.93 3.69
N ALA A 242 -3.52 14.50 4.27
CA ALA A 242 -3.58 14.84 5.69
C ALA A 242 -4.70 14.09 6.42
N ASN A 243 -5.61 13.44 5.69
CA ASN A 243 -6.70 12.64 6.24
C ASN A 243 -6.26 11.19 6.47
N VAL A 244 -5.10 11.04 7.12
CA VAL A 244 -4.41 9.78 7.43
C VAL A 244 -3.74 9.91 8.79
N HIS A 245 -3.38 8.79 9.42
CA HIS A 245 -2.72 8.82 10.72
C HIS A 245 -1.38 9.55 10.63
N THR A 246 -0.63 9.34 9.56
CA THR A 246 0.66 10.00 9.33
C THR A 246 0.64 10.69 7.97
N PRO A 247 0.45 12.03 7.92
CA PRO A 247 0.45 12.77 6.67
C PRO A 247 1.70 12.50 5.84
N TYR A 248 1.50 12.29 4.55
CA TYR A 248 2.56 12.06 3.57
C TYR A 248 2.42 13.03 2.41
N ILE A 249 3.51 13.22 1.68
CA ILE A 249 3.55 14.16 0.56
C ILE A 249 3.62 13.42 -0.78
N ASN A 250 2.76 13.83 -1.70
CA ASN A 250 2.79 13.44 -3.09
C ASN A 250 3.52 14.53 -3.87
N LEU A 251 4.58 14.16 -4.59
CA LEU A 251 5.37 15.04 -5.42
C LEU A 251 5.25 14.59 -6.87
N VAL A 252 4.91 15.53 -7.74
CA VAL A 252 4.75 15.28 -9.17
C VAL A 252 5.78 16.11 -9.90
N SER A 253 6.69 15.44 -10.62
CA SER A 253 7.73 16.09 -11.40
C SER A 253 7.17 16.78 -12.64
N GLY A 254 7.89 17.76 -13.15
CA GLY A 254 7.78 18.16 -14.56
C GLY A 254 8.38 17.08 -15.47
N ALA A 255 8.41 17.36 -16.76
CA ALA A 255 8.95 16.46 -17.76
C ALA A 255 10.40 16.80 -18.13
N THR A 256 11.13 15.85 -18.71
CA THR A 256 12.46 16.11 -19.31
C THR A 256 12.36 16.36 -20.82
N HIS A 257 11.24 16.95 -21.23
CA HIS A 257 11.02 17.66 -22.49
C HIS A 257 10.16 18.90 -22.21
N SER A 258 10.09 19.81 -23.17
CA SER A 258 9.36 21.06 -23.05
C SER A 258 8.59 21.34 -24.34
N ASP A 259 7.29 21.63 -24.21
CA ASP A 259 6.42 22.07 -25.30
C ASP A 259 5.29 22.97 -24.75
N ASP A 260 4.24 23.22 -25.53
CA ASP A 260 3.11 24.07 -25.12
C ASP A 260 2.32 23.49 -23.92
N TYR A 261 2.48 22.21 -23.63
CA TYR A 261 1.79 21.49 -22.56
C TYR A 261 2.73 21.08 -21.41
N ALA A 262 3.88 20.51 -21.75
CA ALA A 262 4.84 19.93 -20.83
C ALA A 262 5.78 21.00 -20.27
N VAL A 263 5.92 21.00 -18.94
CA VAL A 263 6.85 21.89 -18.25
C VAL A 263 8.16 21.15 -18.04
N GLY A 264 9.21 21.62 -18.71
CA GLY A 264 10.58 21.17 -18.50
C GLY A 264 10.98 21.34 -17.03
N GLY A 265 11.20 20.24 -16.30
CA GLY A 265 11.41 20.31 -14.87
C GLY A 265 11.76 19.00 -14.17
N PHE A 266 12.40 19.12 -13.01
CA PHE A 266 12.72 18.00 -12.11
C PHE A 266 12.64 18.45 -10.65
N ILE A 267 12.74 17.51 -9.72
CA ILE A 267 12.68 17.78 -8.28
C ILE A 267 14.00 17.40 -7.62
N SER A 268 14.50 18.23 -6.70
CA SER A 268 15.49 17.81 -5.71
C SER A 268 14.86 17.81 -4.31
N ALA A 269 15.26 16.86 -3.48
CA ALA A 269 14.74 16.70 -2.15
C ALA A 269 15.86 16.39 -1.16
N LYS A 270 15.74 16.97 0.03
CA LYS A 270 16.63 16.78 1.17
C LYS A 270 15.81 16.31 2.36
N VAL A 271 16.23 15.19 2.95
CA VAL A 271 15.65 14.66 4.18
C VAL A 271 16.67 14.79 5.30
N ALA A 272 16.37 15.67 6.26
CA ALA A 272 17.16 15.84 7.47
C ALA A 272 16.60 14.95 8.59
N PHE A 273 17.28 13.84 8.88
CA PHE A 273 16.82 12.85 9.86
C PHE A 273 16.83 13.36 11.30
N ASP A 274 17.62 14.38 11.62
CA ASP A 274 17.74 14.88 12.99
C ASP A 274 16.63 15.90 13.31
N SER A 275 16.21 16.70 12.32
CA SER A 275 15.12 17.69 12.44
C SER A 275 13.77 17.15 11.96
N HIS A 276 13.75 15.96 11.35
CA HIS A 276 12.57 15.35 10.73
C HIS A 276 11.93 16.23 9.64
N GLU A 277 12.76 17.01 8.95
CA GLU A 277 12.34 17.95 7.93
C GLU A 277 12.68 17.41 6.53
N LEU A 278 11.69 17.44 5.66
CA LEU A 278 11.83 17.29 4.23
C LEU A 278 11.83 18.69 3.60
N GLU A 279 12.87 18.99 2.84
CA GLU A 279 12.95 20.17 1.99
C GLU A 279 12.90 19.73 0.52
N VAL A 280 12.01 20.33 -0.27
CA VAL A 280 11.82 20.01 -1.68
C VAL A 280 12.00 21.28 -2.51
N GLN A 281 12.76 21.19 -3.59
CA GLN A 281 12.92 22.23 -4.58
C GLN A 281 12.50 21.72 -5.94
N TYR A 282 11.71 22.55 -6.64
CA TYR A 282 11.37 22.31 -8.03
C TYR A 282 12.32 23.12 -8.89
N HIS A 283 12.87 22.46 -9.90
CA HIS A 283 13.75 23.05 -10.89
C HIS A 283 12.99 23.12 -12.21
N LYS A 284 13.02 24.27 -12.86
CA LYS A 284 12.24 24.56 -14.06
C LYS A 284 13.15 25.11 -15.15
N TRP A 285 12.89 24.67 -16.37
CA TRP A 285 13.46 25.22 -17.58
C TRP A 285 12.59 26.39 -18.06
N HIS A 286 13.22 27.54 -18.30
CA HIS A 286 12.53 28.73 -18.81
C HIS A 286 12.77 28.83 -20.32
N ASN A 287 11.77 28.43 -21.12
CA ASN A 287 11.89 28.39 -22.59
C ASN A 287 12.30 29.73 -23.22
N VAL A 288 11.76 30.85 -22.72
CA VAL A 288 11.96 32.18 -23.33
C VAL A 288 13.40 32.66 -23.19
N ASP A 289 14.00 32.43 -22.03
CA ASP A 289 15.33 32.94 -21.68
C ASP A 289 16.39 31.82 -21.67
N GLU A 290 16.00 30.58 -21.98
CA GLU A 290 16.83 29.39 -22.14
C GLU A 290 17.77 29.10 -20.94
N TYR A 291 17.22 29.05 -19.72
CA TYR A 291 18.00 28.69 -18.53
C TYR A 291 17.25 27.81 -17.53
N TRP A 292 18.01 27.09 -16.71
CA TRP A 292 17.52 26.34 -15.56
C TRP A 292 17.56 27.17 -14.28
N SER A 293 16.52 27.11 -13.47
CA SER A 293 16.56 27.65 -12.11
C SER A 293 15.67 26.88 -11.15
N THR A 294 15.86 27.10 -9.85
CA THR A 294 14.81 26.79 -8.88
C THR A 294 13.61 27.71 -9.13
N THR A 295 12.42 27.20 -8.85
CA THR A 295 11.17 27.96 -9.02
C THR A 295 10.35 28.03 -7.74
N ASN A 296 9.56 29.08 -7.61
CA ASN A 296 8.62 29.31 -6.52
C ASN A 296 7.15 29.38 -6.98
N ASP A 297 6.89 29.09 -8.26
CA ASP A 297 5.55 29.09 -8.88
C ASP A 297 4.73 27.82 -8.59
N MET A 298 5.23 26.95 -7.72
CA MET A 298 4.62 25.66 -7.37
C MET A 298 3.44 25.73 -6.41
N GLY A 299 3.14 26.92 -5.88
CA GLY A 299 2.06 27.14 -4.93
C GLY A 299 2.52 27.84 -3.65
N ARG A 300 1.57 28.22 -2.80
CA ARG A 300 1.79 29.16 -1.69
C ARG A 300 2.82 28.68 -0.65
N LEU A 301 2.91 27.37 -0.40
CA LEU A 301 3.89 26.80 0.54
C LEU A 301 5.31 26.77 -0.03
N ALA A 302 5.48 26.90 -1.34
CA ALA A 302 6.77 26.92 -2.03
C ALA A 302 7.22 28.33 -2.43
N LYS A 303 6.56 29.40 -1.93
CA LYS A 303 6.82 30.80 -2.32
C LYS A 303 8.27 31.25 -2.13
N SER A 304 9.00 30.62 -1.21
CA SER A 304 10.43 30.88 -0.94
C SER A 304 11.37 30.11 -1.86
N GLY A 305 10.85 29.33 -2.81
CA GLY A 305 11.63 28.42 -3.67
C GLY A 305 11.90 27.04 -3.05
N THR A 306 11.53 26.84 -1.78
CA THR A 306 11.66 25.57 -1.08
C THR A 306 10.35 25.24 -0.37
N LEU A 307 9.82 24.06 -0.64
CA LEU A 307 8.69 23.47 0.07
C LEU A 307 9.22 22.67 1.27
N LYS A 308 8.80 23.06 2.48
CA LYS A 308 9.16 22.37 3.72
C LYS A 308 7.99 21.52 4.21
N HIS A 309 8.27 20.27 4.57
CA HIS A 309 7.29 19.36 5.14
C HIS A 309 7.89 18.62 6.35
N LYS A 310 7.11 18.50 7.42
CA LYS A 310 7.53 17.74 8.61
C LYS A 310 7.11 16.29 8.50
N LEU A 311 8.07 15.39 8.62
CA LEU A 311 7.85 13.95 8.60
C LEU A 311 7.35 13.48 9.98
N LYS A 312 6.03 13.53 10.20
CA LYS A 312 5.38 13.27 11.51
C LYS A 312 5.61 11.86 12.06
N LYS A 313 5.99 10.90 11.21
CA LYS A 313 6.41 9.54 11.59
C LYS A 313 7.46 9.56 12.71
N PHE A 314 8.34 10.56 12.69
CA PHE A 314 9.38 10.72 13.70
C PHE A 314 8.92 11.50 14.95
N GLU A 315 7.81 12.26 14.90
CA GLU A 315 7.27 13.03 16.04
C GLU A 315 6.43 12.16 17.00
N LYS A 316 5.66 11.18 16.49
CA LYS A 316 4.89 10.21 17.32
C LYS A 316 5.78 9.38 18.25
N ARG A 317 7.08 9.35 17.98
CA ARG A 317 8.12 8.63 18.73
C ARG A 317 8.42 9.19 20.12
N ALA A 318 8.05 10.44 20.43
CA ALA A 318 8.27 10.98 21.77
C ALA A 318 7.26 10.48 22.84
N LYS A 319 6.18 9.79 22.44
CA LYS A 319 5.08 9.44 23.35
C LYS A 319 4.56 7.99 23.31
N GLN A 320 5.03 7.12 22.42
CA GLN A 320 4.57 5.73 22.39
C GLN A 320 5.75 4.74 22.40
N LEU A 321 5.80 3.94 23.48
CA LEU A 321 6.60 2.72 23.57
C LEU A 321 6.06 1.66 22.61
N ASP A 322 6.96 0.83 22.11
CA ASP A 322 6.79 -0.30 21.19
C ASP A 322 5.45 -1.06 21.32
N VAL A 323 4.70 -1.07 20.21
CA VAL A 323 3.84 -2.21 19.86
C VAL A 323 4.30 -2.71 18.50
N SER A 324 5.22 -3.67 18.52
CA SER A 324 5.55 -4.49 17.35
C SER A 324 4.36 -5.41 17.08
N VAL A 325 3.57 -5.09 16.05
CA VAL A 325 2.62 -6.05 15.49
C VAL A 325 3.43 -7.00 14.62
N ASP A 326 3.50 -8.26 15.02
CA ASP A 326 4.14 -9.33 14.26
C ASP A 326 3.22 -9.76 13.11
N LEU A 327 3.39 -9.09 11.96
CA LEU A 327 2.65 -9.34 10.72
C LEU A 327 3.07 -10.66 10.03
N THR A 328 4.04 -11.42 10.57
CA THR A 328 4.36 -12.75 10.03
C THR A 328 3.16 -13.69 10.08
N SER A 329 2.30 -13.54 11.09
CA SER A 329 1.04 -14.27 11.23
C SER A 329 0.00 -14.00 10.11
N LEU A 330 0.10 -12.86 9.41
CA LEU A 330 -0.77 -12.55 8.26
C LEU A 330 -0.25 -13.14 6.95
N ARG A 331 1.04 -13.46 6.89
CA ARG A 331 1.66 -14.10 5.72
C ARG A 331 1.21 -15.56 5.60
N ASP A 332 1.04 -16.22 6.75
CA ASP A 332 0.49 -17.58 6.83
C ASP A 332 -1.02 -17.63 6.50
N ASP A 333 -1.78 -16.55 6.78
CA ASP A 333 -3.22 -16.47 6.52
C ASP A 333 -3.58 -16.32 5.02
N ILE A 334 -2.65 -15.85 4.17
CA ILE A 334 -2.87 -15.72 2.71
C ILE A 334 -2.49 -17.00 1.96
N GLU A 335 -1.55 -17.79 2.50
CA GLU A 335 -1.09 -19.03 1.88
C GLU A 335 -1.89 -20.27 2.32
N ASP A 336 -2.57 -20.27 3.47
CA ASP A 336 -3.42 -21.38 3.91
C ASP A 336 -4.91 -21.19 3.62
N LYS A 337 -5.28 -21.21 2.33
CA LYS A 337 -6.60 -21.74 1.91
C LYS A 337 -6.66 -23.26 2.08
N VAL A 338 -6.32 -23.76 3.27
CA VAL A 338 -6.75 -25.09 3.69
C VAL A 338 -8.25 -24.95 3.99
N ARG A 339 -9.07 -25.65 3.19
CA ARG A 339 -10.49 -25.85 3.46
C ARG A 339 -10.61 -26.37 4.89
N ILE A 340 -11.42 -25.72 5.72
CA ILE A 340 -11.66 -26.20 7.08
C ILE A 340 -12.25 -27.60 6.97
N ASP A 341 -11.61 -28.56 7.62
CA ASP A 341 -12.17 -29.88 7.81
C ASP A 341 -13.32 -29.74 8.83
N GLU A 342 -14.56 -29.88 8.35
CA GLU A 342 -15.76 -29.65 9.16
C GLU A 342 -15.85 -30.65 10.31
N ASP A 343 -15.37 -31.88 10.14
CA ASP A 343 -15.37 -32.91 11.18
C ASP A 343 -14.34 -32.57 12.27
N GLU A 344 -13.15 -32.09 11.88
CA GLU A 344 -12.15 -31.57 12.84
C GLU A 344 -12.68 -30.34 13.59
N PHE A 345 -13.38 -29.44 12.89
CA PHE A 345 -13.97 -28.26 13.51
C PHE A 345 -15.09 -28.63 14.50
N LYS A 346 -15.96 -29.57 14.15
CA LYS A 346 -16.97 -30.11 15.07
C LYS A 346 -16.33 -30.72 16.32
N GLN A 347 -15.24 -31.47 16.15
CA GLN A 347 -14.48 -32.01 17.28
C GLN A 347 -13.88 -30.89 18.15
N PHE A 348 -13.34 -29.83 17.53
CA PHE A 348 -12.85 -28.67 18.27
C PHE A 348 -13.93 -28.02 19.13
N ILE A 349 -15.15 -27.85 18.60
CA ILE A 349 -16.27 -27.27 19.36
C ILE A 349 -16.56 -28.13 20.60
N ILE A 350 -16.60 -29.46 20.45
CA ILE A 350 -16.81 -30.37 21.57
C ILE A 350 -15.69 -30.22 22.61
N ASP A 351 -14.42 -30.24 22.18
CA ASP A 351 -13.25 -30.14 23.06
C ASP A 351 -13.21 -28.80 23.81
N PHE A 352 -13.59 -27.72 23.13
CA PHE A 352 -13.69 -26.37 23.68
C PHE A 352 -14.68 -26.30 24.85
N HIS A 353 -15.84 -26.96 24.71
CA HIS A 353 -16.89 -27.01 25.73
C HIS A 353 -16.59 -27.99 26.88
N GLN A 354 -15.65 -28.91 26.71
CA GLN A 354 -15.23 -29.86 27.76
C GLN A 354 -14.21 -29.26 28.74
N HIS A 355 -13.56 -28.13 28.40
CA HIS A 355 -12.49 -27.52 29.21
C HIS A 355 -12.80 -26.08 29.65
N PRO A 356 -13.87 -25.82 30.43
CA PRO A 356 -14.21 -24.46 30.84
C PRO A 356 -13.18 -23.88 31.82
N LYS A 357 -12.60 -22.70 31.50
CA LYS A 357 -11.75 -21.95 32.44
C LYS A 357 -12.56 -20.83 33.10
N LYS A 358 -12.92 -21.05 34.37
CA LYS A 358 -13.64 -20.19 35.34
C LYS A 358 -15.13 -19.95 35.06
N LYS A 359 -15.97 -20.31 36.05
CA LYS A 359 -17.27 -19.68 36.32
C LYS A 359 -17.01 -18.36 37.07
N GLY A 360 -17.18 -17.22 36.42
CA GLY A 360 -17.36 -15.93 37.12
C GLY A 360 -18.71 -15.93 37.85
N GLU A 361 -18.82 -15.27 39.00
CA GLU A 361 -20.05 -15.26 39.83
C GLU A 361 -21.26 -14.72 39.05
N ILE A 362 -22.17 -15.63 38.71
CA ILE A 362 -23.43 -15.37 38.00
C ILE A 362 -24.44 -14.76 38.98
N THR A 363 -24.36 -13.44 39.19
CA THR A 363 -25.45 -12.69 39.84
C THR A 363 -25.80 -11.36 39.17
N SER A 364 -25.17 -10.99 38.05
CA SER A 364 -25.51 -9.73 37.35
C SER A 364 -25.84 -9.85 35.85
N TYR A 365 -25.79 -11.05 35.26
CA TYR A 365 -25.98 -11.22 33.82
C TYR A 365 -27.42 -10.94 33.35
N GLN A 366 -28.44 -11.37 34.11
CA GLN A 366 -29.83 -11.07 33.78
C GLN A 366 -30.18 -9.58 33.96
N THR A 367 -29.45 -8.85 34.80
CA THR A 367 -29.68 -7.43 35.07
C THR A 367 -28.98 -6.50 34.08
N LYS A 368 -28.11 -7.04 33.22
CA LYS A 368 -27.39 -6.28 32.17
C LYS A 368 -27.69 -6.75 30.75
N GLN A 369 -28.56 -7.73 30.56
CA GLN A 369 -29.07 -8.11 29.23
C GLN A 369 -29.66 -6.88 28.50
N LYS A 370 -30.34 -5.99 29.24
CA LYS A 370 -30.79 -4.69 28.74
C LYS A 370 -29.69 -3.65 28.46
N GLU A 371 -28.57 -3.67 29.20
CA GLU A 371 -27.42 -2.79 28.92
C GLU A 371 -26.60 -3.29 27.71
N ILE A 372 -26.61 -4.61 27.47
CA ILE A 372 -25.99 -5.28 26.32
C ILE A 372 -26.87 -5.08 25.06
N GLU A 373 -28.19 -5.10 25.21
CA GLU A 373 -29.17 -4.72 24.17
C GLU A 373 -29.07 -3.23 23.76
N GLU A 374 -28.49 -2.36 24.60
CA GLU A 374 -28.38 -0.90 24.35
C GLU A 374 -26.96 -0.39 24.02
N LYS A 375 -25.90 -1.23 24.02
CA LYS A 375 -24.51 -0.71 23.87
C LYS A 375 -23.62 -1.49 22.90
N PHE A 376 -24.11 -1.65 21.67
CA PHE A 376 -23.26 -1.97 20.52
C PHE A 376 -23.35 -0.93 19.39
N ASP A 377 -23.73 0.30 19.72
CA ASP A 377 -23.79 1.46 18.79
C ASP A 377 -22.42 1.97 18.29
N ASN A 378 -21.29 1.33 18.67
CA ASN A 378 -19.93 1.88 18.48
C ASN A 378 -18.90 0.98 17.77
N MET A 379 -19.20 -0.26 17.38
CA MET A 379 -18.24 -1.10 16.65
C MET A 379 -18.29 -0.81 15.13
N ARG A 380 -17.53 0.20 14.69
CA ARG A 380 -17.28 0.42 13.26
C ARG A 380 -16.34 -0.66 12.73
N CYS A 381 -16.89 -1.64 12.01
CA CYS A 381 -16.12 -2.68 11.34
C CYS A 381 -15.82 -2.29 9.89
N SER A 382 -14.64 -2.64 9.39
CA SER A 382 -14.28 -2.44 7.99
C SER A 382 -15.07 -3.39 7.06
N SER A 383 -15.17 -3.04 5.76
CA SER A 383 -15.72 -3.95 4.75
C SER A 383 -14.91 -5.25 4.62
N SER A 384 -13.64 -5.26 5.03
CA SER A 384 -12.80 -6.45 5.10
C SER A 384 -13.23 -7.39 6.23
N PHE A 385 -13.57 -6.83 7.40
CA PHE A 385 -14.16 -7.58 8.50
C PHE A 385 -15.50 -8.19 8.09
N GLU A 386 -16.33 -7.44 7.37
CA GLU A 386 -17.61 -7.92 6.84
C GLU A 386 -17.45 -9.12 5.90
N LYS A 387 -16.48 -9.07 4.97
CA LYS A 387 -16.17 -10.20 4.08
C LYS A 387 -15.67 -11.43 4.83
N MET A 388 -14.75 -11.25 5.80
CA MET A 388 -14.28 -12.33 6.68
C MET A 388 -15.41 -12.94 7.50
N PHE A 389 -16.31 -12.11 8.03
CA PHE A 389 -17.47 -12.54 8.78
C PHE A 389 -18.39 -13.42 7.92
N LEU A 390 -18.68 -12.99 6.69
CA LEU A 390 -19.45 -13.77 5.71
C LEU A 390 -18.76 -15.10 5.34
N ASP A 391 -17.44 -15.09 5.20
CA ASP A 391 -16.66 -16.31 4.96
C ASP A 391 -16.72 -17.29 6.14
N TYR A 392 -16.88 -16.82 7.38
CA TYR A 392 -17.06 -17.67 8.55
C TYR A 392 -18.52 -18.10 8.77
N ALA A 393 -19.49 -17.32 8.29
CA ALA A 393 -20.92 -17.64 8.42
C ALA A 393 -21.29 -19.01 7.81
N GLN A 394 -20.56 -19.47 6.80
CA GLN A 394 -20.77 -20.79 6.20
C GLN A 394 -20.59 -21.96 7.18
N TYR A 395 -19.90 -21.76 8.31
CA TYR A 395 -19.66 -22.79 9.33
C TYR A 395 -20.64 -22.71 10.51
N PHE A 396 -21.55 -21.73 10.54
CA PHE A 396 -22.48 -21.54 11.65
C PHE A 396 -23.43 -22.74 11.81
N THR A 397 -23.85 -23.36 10.71
CA THR A 397 -24.69 -24.57 10.76
C THR A 397 -23.99 -25.73 11.46
N ALA A 398 -22.67 -25.89 11.31
CA ALA A 398 -21.91 -26.92 12.03
C ALA A 398 -21.86 -26.64 13.54
N ILE A 399 -21.81 -25.35 13.93
CA ILE A 399 -21.88 -24.94 15.34
C ILE A 399 -23.25 -25.23 15.92
N GLU A 400 -24.31 -24.84 15.22
CA GLU A 400 -25.70 -25.10 15.63
C GLU A 400 -26.00 -26.60 15.75
N GLU A 401 -25.49 -27.43 14.83
CA GLU A 401 -25.66 -28.89 14.89
C GLU A 401 -25.08 -29.48 16.19
N ILE A 402 -23.88 -29.03 16.58
CA ILE A 402 -23.20 -29.47 17.79
C ILE A 402 -23.89 -28.92 19.06
N LEU A 403 -24.25 -27.64 19.08
CA LEU A 403 -24.87 -27.00 20.25
C LEU A 403 -26.33 -27.42 20.46
N ASN A 404 -27.09 -27.71 19.41
CA ASN A 404 -28.49 -28.13 19.55
C ASN A 404 -28.64 -29.60 19.97
N SER A 405 -27.61 -30.42 19.75
CA SER A 405 -27.59 -31.83 20.12
C SER A 405 -27.12 -32.05 21.56
N THR A 406 -28.01 -32.56 22.42
CA THR A 406 -27.65 -32.98 23.79
C THR A 406 -26.74 -34.22 23.82
N SER A 407 -26.51 -34.87 22.67
CA SER A 407 -25.58 -35.99 22.53
C SER A 407 -24.12 -35.53 22.43
N TYR A 408 -23.87 -34.27 22.05
CA TYR A 408 -22.52 -33.71 21.89
C TYR A 408 -22.15 -32.75 23.03
N ILE A 409 -23.08 -31.90 23.48
CA ILE A 409 -22.85 -30.91 24.54
C ILE A 409 -23.98 -30.95 25.57
N GLU A 410 -23.61 -31.02 26.86
CA GLU A 410 -24.57 -30.95 27.98
C GLU A 410 -25.29 -29.61 28.01
N ALA A 411 -26.56 -29.59 28.42
CA ALA A 411 -27.40 -28.40 28.34
C ALA A 411 -26.85 -27.17 29.09
N ASP A 412 -26.13 -27.37 30.18
CA ASP A 412 -25.51 -26.32 31.00
C ASP A 412 -24.19 -25.79 30.42
N LYS A 413 -23.66 -26.41 29.36
CA LYS A 413 -22.42 -26.01 28.69
C LYS A 413 -22.66 -25.21 27.42
N LYS A 414 -23.88 -25.17 26.88
CA LYS A 414 -24.19 -24.53 25.59
C LYS A 414 -23.85 -23.03 25.54
N GLU A 415 -23.97 -22.35 26.68
CA GLU A 415 -23.75 -20.90 26.79
C GLU A 415 -22.27 -20.51 26.95
N ILE A 416 -21.34 -21.46 27.07
CA ILE A 416 -19.91 -21.18 27.38
C ILE A 416 -19.28 -20.22 26.36
N VAL A 417 -19.52 -20.44 25.07
CA VAL A 417 -18.94 -19.59 24.02
C VAL A 417 -19.51 -18.18 24.11
N SER A 418 -20.83 -18.04 24.24
CA SER A 418 -21.50 -16.74 24.31
C SER A 418 -21.12 -15.96 25.56
N GLU A 419 -21.08 -16.61 26.73
CA GLU A 419 -20.62 -16.00 27.99
C GLU A 419 -19.18 -15.48 27.87
N LEU A 420 -18.28 -16.29 27.31
CA LEU A 420 -16.87 -15.94 27.15
C LEU A 420 -16.65 -14.76 26.20
N VAL A 421 -17.35 -14.76 25.08
CA VAL A 421 -17.28 -13.69 24.08
C VAL A 421 -17.80 -12.38 24.68
N ILE A 422 -18.93 -12.40 25.37
CA ILE A 422 -19.51 -11.22 26.02
C ILE A 422 -18.59 -10.69 27.13
N GLU A 423 -18.07 -11.56 28.01
CA GLU A 423 -17.16 -11.13 29.08
C GLU A 423 -15.89 -10.47 28.52
N THR A 424 -15.31 -11.10 27.49
CA THR A 424 -14.11 -10.58 26.84
C THR A 424 -14.38 -9.22 26.18
N TYR A 425 -15.52 -9.09 25.50
CA TYR A 425 -15.95 -7.81 24.90
C TYR A 425 -16.11 -6.72 25.96
N LEU A 426 -16.86 -6.97 27.03
CA LEU A 426 -17.10 -5.99 28.09
C LEU A 426 -15.79 -5.51 28.73
N GLY A 427 -14.78 -6.38 28.84
CA GLY A 427 -13.46 -6.04 29.38
C GLY A 427 -12.58 -5.16 28.47
N ILE A 428 -12.88 -5.05 27.18
CA ILE A 428 -12.00 -4.38 26.21
C ILE A 428 -12.66 -3.34 25.32
N HIS A 429 -13.98 -3.37 25.13
CA HIS A 429 -14.68 -2.52 24.13
C HIS A 429 -14.41 -1.02 24.31
N SER A 430 -14.32 -0.54 25.55
CA SER A 430 -14.08 0.88 25.84
C SER A 430 -12.62 1.33 25.62
N LYS A 431 -11.73 0.41 25.23
CA LYS A 431 -10.29 0.68 25.06
C LYS A 431 -9.89 0.91 23.60
N TYR A 432 -10.79 0.64 22.66
CA TYR A 432 -10.50 0.64 21.23
C TYR A 432 -11.66 1.25 20.45
N ASP A 433 -11.35 2.07 19.44
CA ASP A 433 -12.35 2.80 18.66
C ASP A 433 -12.73 2.10 17.33
N SER A 434 -12.17 0.91 17.07
CA SER A 434 -12.38 0.13 15.83
C SER A 434 -12.88 -1.27 16.15
N GLY A 435 -13.92 -1.71 15.43
CA GLY A 435 -14.49 -3.05 15.59
C GLY A 435 -13.51 -4.16 15.23
N ASP A 436 -12.67 -3.95 14.21
CA ASP A 436 -11.61 -4.88 13.77
C ASP A 436 -10.59 -5.13 14.89
N VAL A 437 -10.19 -4.08 15.61
CA VAL A 437 -9.24 -4.15 16.72
C VAL A 437 -9.86 -4.81 17.94
N ILE A 438 -11.12 -4.48 18.25
CA ILE A 438 -11.87 -5.13 19.33
C ILE A 438 -11.98 -6.63 19.05
N PHE A 439 -12.43 -7.03 17.87
CA PHE A 439 -12.56 -8.44 17.49
C PHE A 439 -11.23 -9.20 17.59
N THR A 440 -10.16 -8.64 17.02
CA THR A 440 -8.84 -9.30 17.04
C THR A 440 -8.33 -9.44 18.48
N THR A 441 -8.53 -8.41 19.30
CA THR A 441 -8.13 -8.44 20.72
C THR A 441 -8.96 -9.45 21.52
N MET A 442 -10.26 -9.62 21.21
CA MET A 442 -11.09 -10.65 21.81
C MET A 442 -10.57 -12.05 21.47
N VAL A 443 -10.33 -12.32 20.19
CA VAL A 443 -9.80 -13.59 19.70
C VAL A 443 -8.47 -13.93 20.36
N ASP A 444 -7.54 -12.97 20.43
CA ASP A 444 -6.23 -13.20 21.02
C ASP A 444 -6.33 -13.43 22.55
N ALA A 445 -7.24 -12.72 23.23
CA ALA A 445 -7.51 -12.92 24.65
C ALA A 445 -8.10 -14.31 24.93
N ILE A 446 -9.06 -14.76 24.13
CA ILE A 446 -9.66 -16.10 24.23
C ILE A 446 -8.60 -17.16 23.90
N GLN A 447 -7.85 -17.01 22.81
CA GLN A 447 -6.79 -17.95 22.42
C GLN A 447 -5.76 -18.13 23.54
N LYS A 448 -5.33 -17.04 24.19
CA LYS A 448 -4.39 -17.08 25.30
C LYS A 448 -4.93 -17.85 26.51
N GLN A 449 -6.24 -17.84 26.75
CA GLN A 449 -6.83 -18.62 27.85
C GLN A 449 -6.79 -20.13 27.57
N TYR A 450 -6.88 -20.54 26.30
CA TYR A 450 -6.99 -21.94 25.87
C TYR A 450 -5.70 -22.52 25.25
N SER A 451 -4.64 -21.72 25.10
CA SER A 451 -3.39 -22.10 24.42
C SER A 451 -2.64 -23.30 25.03
N GLU A 452 -2.90 -23.62 26.29
CA GLU A 452 -2.27 -24.73 27.01
C GLU A 452 -3.22 -25.92 27.25
N THR A 453 -4.46 -25.85 26.77
CA THR A 453 -5.53 -26.79 27.15
C THR A 453 -6.09 -27.56 25.96
N LEU A 454 -6.00 -27.00 24.76
CA LEU A 454 -6.45 -27.63 23.52
C LEU A 454 -5.26 -28.26 22.79
N SER A 455 -5.46 -29.46 22.21
CA SER A 455 -4.42 -30.24 21.51
C SER A 455 -4.12 -29.77 20.08
N TYR A 456 -4.75 -28.67 19.64
CA TYR A 456 -4.66 -28.13 18.29
C TYR A 456 -3.49 -27.13 18.16
N SER A 457 -2.95 -26.97 16.95
CA SER A 457 -1.87 -26.00 16.72
C SER A 457 -2.34 -24.56 17.02
N PRO A 458 -1.44 -23.65 17.43
CA PRO A 458 -1.81 -22.26 17.72
C PRO A 458 -2.58 -21.58 16.57
N ALA A 459 -2.17 -21.83 15.32
CA ALA A 459 -2.84 -21.31 14.13
C ALA A 459 -4.27 -21.86 13.96
N LYS A 460 -4.46 -23.18 14.13
CA LYS A 460 -5.79 -23.82 14.05
C LYS A 460 -6.72 -23.34 15.18
N THR A 461 -6.21 -23.31 16.41
CA THR A 461 -6.94 -22.82 17.58
C THR A 461 -7.41 -21.39 17.37
N ARG A 462 -6.54 -20.51 16.86
CA ARG A 462 -6.90 -19.12 16.55
C ARG A 462 -8.02 -19.03 15.51
N ARG A 463 -7.91 -19.81 14.43
CA ARG A 463 -8.89 -19.83 13.34
C ARG A 463 -10.27 -20.31 13.83
N TYR A 464 -10.33 -21.36 14.63
CA TYR A 464 -11.60 -21.88 15.16
C TYR A 464 -12.23 -20.94 16.19
N ILE A 465 -11.42 -20.27 17.01
CA ILE A 465 -11.91 -19.21 17.92
C ILE A 465 -12.49 -18.02 17.15
N ARG A 466 -11.90 -17.61 16.02
CA ARG A 466 -12.47 -16.55 15.15
C ARG A 466 -13.89 -16.92 14.70
N ILE A 467 -14.08 -18.16 14.24
CA ILE A 467 -15.39 -18.62 13.74
C ILE A 467 -16.41 -18.66 14.88
N LEU A 468 -16.05 -19.22 16.04
CA LEU A 468 -16.92 -19.23 17.23
C LEU A 468 -17.27 -17.81 17.71
N THR A 469 -16.32 -16.89 17.65
CA THR A 469 -16.54 -15.48 18.01
C THR A 469 -17.49 -14.81 17.03
N CYS A 470 -17.32 -15.02 15.71
CA CYS A 470 -18.25 -14.52 14.70
C CYS A 470 -19.66 -15.12 14.85
N TRP A 471 -19.76 -16.42 15.13
CA TRP A 471 -21.04 -17.08 15.40
C TRP A 471 -21.71 -16.50 16.64
N SER A 472 -20.98 -16.30 17.74
CA SER A 472 -21.53 -15.71 18.95
C SER A 472 -21.98 -14.25 18.73
N ILE A 473 -21.24 -13.48 17.93
CA ILE A 473 -21.65 -12.14 17.49
C ILE A 473 -22.96 -12.18 16.70
N TYR A 474 -23.14 -13.18 15.84
CA TYR A 474 -24.38 -13.40 15.10
C TYR A 474 -25.54 -13.82 16.01
N ASP A 475 -25.35 -14.86 16.81
CA ASP A 475 -26.36 -15.50 17.65
C ASP A 475 -26.87 -14.55 18.75
N CYS A 476 -25.98 -13.75 19.33
CA CYS A 476 -26.32 -12.73 20.32
C CYS A 476 -26.88 -11.43 19.69
N ASN A 477 -27.18 -11.41 18.38
CA ASN A 477 -27.69 -10.24 17.63
C ASN A 477 -26.89 -8.95 17.84
N ILE A 478 -25.56 -9.03 17.76
CA ILE A 478 -24.64 -7.93 18.06
C ILE A 478 -24.54 -6.94 16.85
N PHE A 479 -25.63 -6.59 16.16
CA PHE A 479 -25.64 -5.81 14.90
C PHE A 479 -26.46 -4.49 14.89
N ASN A 480 -25.87 -3.46 14.25
CA ASN A 480 -26.24 -2.04 13.98
C ASN A 480 -27.73 -1.59 13.88
N GLU A 481 -27.99 -0.35 14.34
CA GLU A 481 -28.91 0.63 13.72
C GLU A 481 -28.20 1.97 13.36
N ASN A 482 -28.69 2.61 12.31
CA ASN A 482 -28.14 3.79 11.62
C ASN A 482 -27.99 5.05 12.49
N LYS A 483 -26.86 5.77 12.38
CA LYS A 483 -26.86 7.24 12.54
C LYS A 483 -27.24 7.90 11.23
N VAL A 484 -28.53 8.16 11.08
CA VAL A 484 -29.02 9.27 10.25
C VAL A 484 -28.43 10.57 10.84
N GLU A 485 -27.95 11.42 9.95
CA GLU A 485 -27.43 12.76 10.22
C GLU A 485 -28.27 13.55 11.24
N ALA A 486 -27.59 14.14 12.23
CA ALA A 486 -28.03 15.31 12.99
C ALA A 486 -26.82 16.15 13.39
#